data_AF-W0RP32-F1
#
_entry.id   AF-W0RP32-F1
#
_cell.length_a   1.000
_cell.length_b   1.000
_cell.length_c   1.000
_cell.angle_alpha   90.00
_cell.angle_beta   90.00
_cell.angle_gamma   90.00
#
_symmetry.space_group_name_H-M   'P 1'
#
loop_
_entity.id
_entity.type
_entity.pdbx_description
1 polymer ?
#
loop_
_entity_poly.entity_id
_entity_poly.type
_entity_poly.pdbx_seq_one_letter_code
_entity_poly.pdbx_strand_id
1 'polypeptide(L)'
;MSVDLSHPLLAGVPATSPDLVGPQPASVVRELRDDDGTWWQVYEWIAPEQSPFPGERSLVFDAGLVLRRLKAFPASWPTLADGELLALM
;
A
#
# COMPACT_ATOMS: atom_id res chain seq x y z
N MET A 1 51.85 6.04 -22.45
CA MET A 1 50.87 4.93 -22.41
C MET A 1 51.13 4.13 -21.15
N SER A 2 50.08 3.51 -20.60
CA SER A 2 49.99 2.70 -19.37
C SER A 2 49.58 3.45 -18.10
N VAL A 3 48.28 3.42 -17.83
CA VAL A 3 47.73 3.35 -16.47
C VAL A 3 47.08 1.99 -16.35
N ASP A 4 47.66 1.11 -15.53
CA ASP A 4 46.99 -0.08 -14.99
C ASP A 4 46.87 0.11 -13.49
N LEU A 5 45.65 0.36 -13.02
CA LEU A 5 45.26 0.22 -11.63
C LEU A 5 43.92 -0.51 -11.61
N SER A 6 44.04 -1.83 -11.72
CA SER A 6 43.02 -2.79 -11.31
C SER A 6 42.49 -2.46 -9.91
N HIS A 7 41.20 -2.17 -9.79
CA HIS A 7 40.48 -2.30 -8.51
C HIS A 7 39.13 -3.02 -8.75
N PRO A 8 38.84 -4.09 -8.01
CA PRO A 8 37.69 -4.94 -8.25
C PRO A 8 36.37 -4.30 -7.81
N LEU A 9 35.34 -4.58 -8.61
CA LEU A 9 33.91 -4.40 -8.37
C LEU A 9 33.54 -4.68 -6.90
N LEU A 10 33.30 -3.63 -6.12
CA LEU A 10 32.54 -3.77 -4.88
C LEU A 10 31.06 -3.82 -5.28
N ALA A 11 30.45 -4.96 -4.96
CA ALA A 11 29.05 -5.29 -5.06
C ALA A 11 28.11 -4.07 -4.95
N GLY A 12 27.21 -3.95 -5.93
CA GLY A 12 26.13 -2.99 -5.90
C GLY A 12 25.38 -3.06 -4.57
N VAL A 13 25.59 -2.04 -3.75
CA VAL A 13 24.55 -1.59 -2.84
C VAL A 13 23.39 -1.16 -3.75
N PRO A 14 22.19 -1.77 -3.68
CA PRO A 14 21.06 -1.12 -4.31
C PRO A 14 20.93 0.23 -3.63
N ALA A 15 21.10 1.30 -4.40
CA ALA A 15 20.81 2.65 -3.97
C ALA A 15 19.40 2.64 -3.38
N THR A 16 19.30 2.63 -2.05
CA THR A 16 18.03 2.87 -1.38
C THR A 16 17.84 4.37 -1.47
N SER A 17 17.41 4.84 -2.63
CA SER A 17 17.00 6.23 -2.81
C SER A 17 15.91 6.52 -1.78
N PRO A 18 16.09 7.47 -0.85
CA PRO A 18 15.03 7.90 0.04
C PRO A 18 14.09 8.90 -0.66
N ASP A 19 13.82 8.68 -1.95
CA ASP A 19 13.07 9.59 -2.81
C ASP A 19 11.97 8.80 -3.53
N LEU A 20 10.96 8.40 -2.75
CA LEU A 20 9.61 8.21 -3.28
C LEU A 20 8.68 8.93 -2.33
N VAL A 21 8.52 10.24 -2.57
CA VAL A 21 7.35 11.00 -2.13
C VAL A 21 6.14 10.45 -2.90
N GLY A 22 5.62 9.33 -2.44
CA GLY A 22 4.45 8.65 -2.98
C GLY A 22 3.88 7.72 -1.91
N PRO A 23 2.55 7.47 -1.90
CA PRO A 23 1.99 6.50 -0.97
C PRO A 23 2.74 5.17 -1.16
N GLN A 24 3.32 4.65 -0.08
CA GLN A 24 3.91 3.30 -0.09
C GLN A 24 2.86 2.34 -0.67
N PRO A 25 3.24 1.45 -1.62
CA PRO A 25 2.28 0.48 -2.14
C PRO A 25 1.73 -0.31 -0.97
N ALA A 26 0.40 -0.38 -0.85
CA ALA A 26 -0.24 -1.18 0.18
C ALA A 26 0.33 -2.60 0.10
N SER A 27 0.92 -3.09 1.20
CA SER A 27 1.60 -4.39 1.19
C SER A 27 0.64 -5.56 0.89
N VAL A 28 -0.67 -5.31 1.00
CA VAL A 28 -1.73 -6.24 0.64
C VAL A 28 -2.87 -5.46 -0.04
N VAL A 29 -3.36 -6.01 -1.15
CA VAL A 29 -4.58 -5.58 -1.83
C VAL A 29 -5.47 -6.81 -1.99
N ARG A 30 -6.76 -6.68 -1.71
CA ARG A 30 -7.77 -7.72 -1.92
C ARG A 30 -8.83 -7.25 -2.90
N GLU A 31 -9.34 -8.17 -3.71
CA GLU A 31 -10.47 -7.93 -4.60
C GLU A 31 -11.67 -8.72 -4.07
N LEU A 32 -12.80 -8.05 -3.89
CA LEU A 32 -14.04 -8.62 -3.36
C LEU A 32 -15.22 -8.14 -4.20
N ARG A 33 -16.28 -8.94 -4.20
CA ARG A 33 -17.54 -8.61 -4.87
C ARG A 33 -18.67 -8.58 -3.84
N ASP A 34 -19.41 -7.48 -3.78
CA ASP A 34 -20.59 -7.39 -2.91
C ASP A 34 -21.82 -8.09 -3.51
N ASP A 35 -22.90 -8.18 -2.73
CA ASP A 35 -24.15 -8.81 -3.13
C ASP A 35 -24.83 -8.08 -4.31
N ASP A 36 -24.59 -6.78 -4.47
CA ASP A 36 -25.03 -5.98 -5.63
C ASP A 36 -24.18 -6.24 -6.89
N GLY A 37 -23.10 -7.01 -6.77
CA GLY A 37 -22.22 -7.40 -7.84
C GLY A 37 -21.10 -6.40 -8.15
N THR A 38 -20.90 -5.40 -7.31
CA THR A 38 -19.84 -4.38 -7.41
C THR A 38 -18.51 -4.97 -7.00
N TRP A 39 -17.47 -4.69 -7.79
CA TRP A 39 -16.09 -5.05 -7.46
C TRP A 39 -15.43 -3.96 -6.63
N TRP A 40 -14.80 -4.38 -5.53
CA TRP A 40 -14.09 -3.52 -4.60
C TRP A 40 -12.64 -3.98 -4.50
N GLN A 41 -11.72 -3.02 -4.64
CA GLN A 41 -10.33 -3.18 -4.22
C GLN A 41 -10.19 -2.69 -2.79
N VAL A 42 -9.71 -3.55 -1.91
CA VAL A 42 -9.54 -3.25 -0.50
C VAL A 42 -8.07 -3.27 -0.14
N TYR A 43 -7.60 -2.15 0.40
CA TYR A 43 -6.20 -1.97 0.75
C TYR A 43 -6.04 -1.02 1.92
N GLU A 44 -4.94 -1.17 2.62
CA GLU A 44 -4.57 -0.23 3.66
C GLU A 44 -3.85 0.98 3.05
N TRP A 45 -4.28 2.17 3.44
CA TRP A 45 -3.67 3.43 3.05
C TRP A 45 -3.11 4.13 4.29
N ILE A 46 -1.89 4.64 4.16
CA ILE A 46 -1.22 5.43 5.19
C ILE A 46 -1.13 6.87 4.69
N ALA A 47 -1.61 7.81 5.50
CA ALA A 47 -1.61 9.20 5.15
C ALA A 47 -0.17 9.74 5.01
N PRO A 48 0.14 10.51 3.93
CA PRO A 48 1.48 11.06 3.72
C PRO A 48 1.80 12.17 4.72
N GLU A 49 3.07 12.51 4.87
CA GLU A 49 3.57 13.54 5.82
C GLU A 49 2.91 14.92 5.64
N GLN A 50 2.48 15.24 4.43
CA GLN A 50 1.79 16.50 4.09
C GLN A 50 0.27 16.46 4.32
N SER A 51 -0.27 15.36 4.83
CA SER A 51 -1.65 15.26 5.31
C SER A 51 -1.84 16.05 6.62
N PRO A 52 -3.03 16.58 6.92
CA PRO A 52 -3.35 17.09 8.25
C PRO A 52 -3.22 16.04 9.36
N PHE A 53 -3.23 14.76 9.01
CA PHE A 53 -3.06 13.62 9.92
C PHE A 53 -2.00 12.67 9.35
N PRO A 54 -0.71 12.99 9.44
CA PRO A 54 0.35 12.18 8.87
C PRO A 54 0.47 10.84 9.58
N GLY A 55 0.76 9.77 8.83
CA GLY A 55 0.88 8.41 9.36
C GLY A 55 -0.44 7.75 9.77
N GLU A 56 -1.58 8.46 9.69
CA GLU A 56 -2.88 7.86 10.01
C GLU A 56 -3.20 6.73 9.01
N ARG A 57 -3.56 5.57 9.55
CA ARG A 57 -3.91 4.38 8.77
C ARG A 57 -5.40 4.37 8.48
N SER A 58 -5.79 3.93 7.30
CA SER A 58 -7.19 3.73 6.94
C SER A 58 -7.31 2.54 6.02
N LEU A 59 -8.37 1.74 6.20
CA LEU A 59 -8.75 0.72 5.24
C LEU A 59 -9.60 1.38 4.16
N VAL A 60 -9.19 1.25 2.91
CA VAL A 60 -9.85 1.84 1.74
C VAL A 60 -10.59 0.75 1.00
N PHE A 61 -11.85 1.03 0.64
CA PHE A 61 -12.65 0.25 -0.30
C PHE A 61 -12.84 1.11 -1.55
N ASP A 62 -12.32 0.64 -2.67
CA ASP A 62 -12.29 1.36 -3.94
C ASP A 62 -13.04 0.59 -5.03
N ALA A 63 -14.15 1.16 -5.50
CA ALA A 63 -14.92 0.66 -6.65
C ALA A 63 -14.75 1.59 -7.88
N GLY A 64 -13.63 2.29 -7.98
CA GLY A 64 -13.25 3.22 -9.05
C GLY A 64 -13.94 4.57 -8.98
N LEU A 65 -15.28 4.59 -8.88
CA LEU A 65 -16.07 5.82 -8.73
C LEU A 65 -16.51 6.07 -7.29
N VAL A 66 -16.49 5.04 -6.46
CA VAL A 66 -16.87 5.11 -5.05
C VAL A 66 -15.68 4.72 -4.21
N LEU A 67 -15.31 5.62 -3.29
CA LEU A 67 -14.26 5.41 -2.31
C LEU A 67 -14.88 5.46 -0.92
N ARG A 68 -14.64 4.43 -0.12
CA ARG A 68 -14.94 4.43 1.32
C ARG A 68 -13.68 4.23 2.11
N ARG A 69 -13.57 4.94 3.24
CA ARG A 69 -12.40 4.89 4.12
C ARG A 69 -12.85 4.61 5.54
N LEU A 70 -12.23 3.63 6.16
CA LEU A 70 -12.48 3.23 7.53
C LEU A 70 -11.23 3.44 8.38
N LYS A 71 -11.33 4.28 9.41
CA LYS A 71 -10.21 4.59 10.33
C LYS A 71 -9.98 3.48 11.36
N ALA A 72 -11.06 2.84 11.82
CA ALA A 72 -11.01 1.78 12.81
C ALA A 72 -11.28 0.43 12.13
N PHE A 73 -10.22 -0.34 11.91
CA PHE A 73 -10.29 -1.63 11.25
C PHE A 73 -9.36 -2.62 11.95
N PRO A 74 -9.68 -3.92 11.94
CA PRO A 74 -8.84 -4.92 12.58
C PRO A 74 -7.52 -5.10 11.80
N ALA A 75 -6.42 -5.33 12.51
CA ALA A 75 -5.13 -5.65 11.89
C ALA A 75 -5.18 -6.96 11.07
N SER A 76 -6.16 -7.84 11.36
CA SER A 76 -6.42 -9.08 10.66
C SER A 76 -7.32 -8.93 9.42
N TRP A 77 -7.65 -7.71 8.99
CA TRP A 77 -8.42 -7.47 7.75
C TRP A 77 -7.92 -8.27 6.52
N PRO A 78 -6.60 -8.51 6.32
CA PRO A 78 -6.13 -9.26 5.17
C PRO A 78 -6.62 -10.70 5.13
N THR A 79 -6.97 -11.27 6.28
CA THR A 79 -7.35 -12.68 6.44
C THR A 79 -8.83 -12.88 6.75
N LEU A 80 -9.61 -11.81 6.90
CA LEU A 80 -11.06 -11.90 7.12
C LEU A 80 -11.75 -12.60 5.95
N ALA A 81 -12.87 -13.27 6.20
CA ALA A 81 -13.72 -13.72 5.09
C ALA A 81 -14.27 -12.51 4.31
N ASP A 82 -14.56 -12.69 3.02
CA ASP A 82 -15.01 -11.58 2.18
C ASP A 82 -16.28 -10.89 2.73
N GLY A 83 -17.24 -11.68 3.23
CA GLY A 83 -18.46 -11.16 3.86
C GLY A 83 -18.20 -10.39 5.15
N GLU A 84 -17.22 -10.80 5.96
CA GLU A 84 -16.83 -10.06 7.18
C GLU A 84 -16.12 -8.75 6.83
N LEU A 85 -15.30 -8.76 5.77
CA LEU A 85 -14.60 -7.58 5.28
C LEU A 85 -15.59 -6.56 4.67
N LEU A 86 -16.57 -7.04 3.89
CA LEU A 86 -17.66 -6.23 3.35
C LEU A 86 -18.56 -5.66 4.45
N ALA A 87 -18.77 -6.38 5.55
CA ALA A 87 -19.58 -5.90 6.69
C ALA A 87 -18.95 -4.72 7.46
N LEU A 88 -17.68 -4.37 7.18
CA LEU A 88 -17.03 -3.18 7.75
C LEU A 88 -17.39 -1.87 7.01
N MET A 89 -18.05 -1.97 5.86
CA MET A 89 -18.39 -0.86 4.96
C MET A 89 -19.70 -0.15 5.31
#